data_AF-A0AAV5DLJ0-F1
#
_entry.id   AF-A0AAV5DLJ0-F1
#
_cell.length_a   1.000
_cell.length_b   1.000
_cell.length_c   1.000
_cell.angle_alpha   90.00
_cell.angle_beta   90.00
_cell.angle_gamma   90.00
#
_symmetry.space_group_name_H-M   'P 1'
#
loop_
_entity.id
_entity.type
_entity.pdbx_description
1 polymer ?
#
loop_
_entity_poly.entity_id
_entity_poly.type
_entity_poly.pdbx_seq_one_letter_code
_entity_poly.pdbx_strand_id
1 'polypeptide(L)'
;MFVSQIADGSQIWTQHISKRPSGVVAMILGIDEEKETPQLFTSDPAGYFLGHEAVSAGSKDREAINFLEKNMKDHPSLSFEATIQVCVLI
;
A
#
# COMPACT_ATOMS: atom_id res chain seq x y z
N MET A 1 -12.69 -3.87 8.17
CA MET A 1 -11.64 -3.59 7.19
C MET A 1 -10.29 -3.93 7.83
N PHE A 2 -9.55 -4.92 7.33
CA PHE A 2 -8.35 -5.45 8.01
C PHE A 2 -7.25 -4.40 8.23
N VAL A 3 -7.03 -3.50 7.27
CA VAL A 3 -5.99 -2.47 7.37
C VAL A 3 -6.23 -1.48 8.51
N SER A 4 -7.48 -1.18 8.87
CA SER A 4 -7.76 -0.25 9.98
C SER A 4 -7.27 -0.82 11.31
N GLN A 5 -7.38 -2.13 11.51
CA GLN A 5 -6.89 -2.81 12.72
C GLN A 5 -5.36 -2.74 12.84
N ILE A 6 -4.65 -2.83 11.71
CA ILE A 6 -3.19 -2.67 11.67
C ILE A 6 -2.82 -1.23 12.05
N ALA A 7 -3.51 -0.26 11.45
CA ALA A 7 -3.26 1.16 11.66
C ALA A 7 -3.56 1.58 13.12
N ASP A 8 -4.69 1.15 13.68
CA ASP A 8 -5.04 1.35 15.09
C ASP A 8 -3.97 0.73 16.01
N GLY A 9 -3.49 -0.46 15.64
CA GLY A 9 -2.36 -1.11 16.28
C GLY A 9 -1.14 -0.20 16.30
N SER A 10 -0.65 0.27 15.15
CA SER A 10 0.49 1.20 15.07
C SER A 10 0.26 2.48 15.88
N GLN A 11 -0.96 3.04 15.83
CA GLN A 11 -1.30 4.27 16.53
C GLN A 11 -1.21 4.14 18.05
N ILE A 12 -1.61 3.00 18.62
CA ILE A 12 -1.45 2.76 20.06
C ILE A 12 0.03 2.85 20.46
N TRP A 13 0.96 2.43 19.59
CA TRP A 13 2.39 2.45 19.90
C TRP A 13 3.02 3.84 19.82
N THR A 14 2.40 4.80 19.13
CA THR A 14 2.87 6.20 19.09
C THR A 14 2.39 7.00 20.30
N GLN A 15 1.26 6.62 20.90
CA GLN A 15 0.64 7.35 22.01
C GLN A 15 1.15 6.94 23.40
N HIS A 16 1.85 5.81 23.52
CA HIS A 16 2.39 5.33 24.79
C HIS A 16 3.90 5.55 24.92
N ILE A 17 4.32 6.35 25.92
CA ILE A 17 5.72 6.75 26.16
C ILE A 17 6.67 5.56 26.40
N SER A 18 6.17 4.43 26.91
CA SER A 18 6.98 3.22 27.14
C SER A 18 7.11 2.32 25.90
N LYS A 19 6.42 2.64 24.80
CA LYS A 19 6.41 1.85 23.57
C LYS A 19 7.27 2.51 22.49
N ARG A 20 7.89 1.68 21.65
CA ARG A 20 8.65 2.13 20.48
C ARG A 20 7.76 2.01 19.24
N PRO A 21 7.51 3.09 18.48
CA PRO A 21 6.76 3.02 17.24
C PRO A 21 7.32 1.97 16.27
N SER A 22 6.43 1.38 15.45
CA SER A 22 6.84 0.46 14.39
C SER A 22 7.79 1.15 13.43
N GLY A 23 8.85 0.47 12.98
CA GLY A 23 9.78 0.99 11.98
C GLY A 23 9.43 0.56 10.55
N VAL A 24 8.16 0.20 10.30
CA VAL A 24 7.73 -0.51 9.10
C VAL A 24 6.54 0.21 8.48
N VAL A 25 6.59 0.38 7.16
CA VAL A 25 5.40 0.65 6.33
C VAL A 25 4.91 -0.70 5.80
N ALA A 26 3.67 -1.05 6.08
CA ALA A 26 3.05 -2.28 5.60
C ALA A 26 2.34 -2.02 4.28
N MET A 27 2.57 -2.87 3.27
CA MET A 27 1.70 -3.00 2.10
C MET A 27 0.81 -4.22 2.29
N ILE A 28 -0.50 -4.02 2.18
CA ILE A 28 -1.52 -5.05 2.34
C ILE A 28 -2.25 -5.18 1.01
N LEU A 29 -2.28 -6.39 0.46
CA LEU A 29 -3.01 -6.72 -0.75
C LEU A 29 -3.93 -7.92 -0.52
N GLY A 30 -5.06 -7.95 -1.19
CA GLY A 30 -6.01 -9.04 -1.11
C GLY A 30 -7.19 -8.85 -2.05
N ILE A 31 -8.03 -9.87 -2.16
CA ILE A 31 -9.30 -9.79 -2.88
C ILE A 31 -10.40 -9.53 -1.85
N ASP A 32 -11.20 -8.49 -2.06
CA ASP A 32 -12.43 -8.27 -1.30
C ASP A 32 -13.48 -9.26 -1.81
N GLU A 33 -13.81 -10.29 -1.02
CA GLU A 33 -14.74 -11.36 -1.41
C GLU A 33 -16.15 -10.83 -1.71
N GLU A 34 -16.58 -9.73 -1.08
CA GLU A 34 -17.91 -9.16 -1.33
C GLU A 34 -17.97 -8.40 -2.65
N LYS A 35 -16.88 -7.75 -3.04
CA LYS A 35 -16.79 -6.93 -4.25
C LYS A 35 -16.14 -7.65 -5.43
N GLU A 36 -15.54 -8.81 -5.20
CA GLU A 36 -14.71 -9.55 -6.15
C GLU A 36 -13.63 -8.68 -6.81
N THR A 37 -13.10 -7.68 -6.07
CA THR A 37 -12.09 -6.75 -6.58
C THR A 37 -10.79 -6.83 -5.79
N PRO A 38 -9.63 -6.67 -6.46
CA PRO A 38 -8.37 -6.51 -5.76
C PRO A 38 -8.36 -5.20 -4.99
N GLN A 39 -7.80 -5.23 -3.79
CA GLN A 39 -7.61 -4.09 -2.92
C GLN A 39 -6.15 -4.01 -2.50
N LEU A 40 -5.60 -2.80 -2.50
CA LEU A 40 -4.22 -2.52 -2.12
C LEU A 40 -4.19 -1.33 -1.16
N PHE A 41 -3.55 -1.51 -0.01
CA PHE A 41 -3.41 -0.48 1.01
C PHE A 41 -1.98 -0.37 1.50
N THR A 42 -1.59 0.82 1.92
CA THR A 42 -0.42 1.02 2.78
C THR A 42 -0.84 1.43 4.18
N SER A 43 -0.06 1.06 5.19
CA SER A 43 -0.18 1.59 6.55
C SER A 43 1.18 2.00 7.08
N ASP A 44 1.26 3.17 7.70
CA ASP A 44 2.49 3.73 8.23
C ASP A 44 2.60 3.61 9.77
N PRO A 45 3.78 3.85 10.34
CA PRO A 45 3.98 3.85 11.79
C PRO A 45 3.14 4.87 12.58
N ALA A 46 2.62 5.91 11.93
CA ALA A 46 1.78 6.92 12.56
C ALA A 46 0.33 6.43 12.71
N GLY A 47 0.03 5.20 12.27
CA GLY A 47 -1.31 4.65 12.29
C GLY A 47 -2.22 5.25 11.24
N TYR A 48 -1.65 5.80 10.18
CA TYR A 48 -2.39 6.17 8.98
C TYR A 48 -2.42 4.99 8.01
N PHE A 49 -3.48 4.91 7.20
CA PHE A 49 -3.56 3.99 6.08
C PHE A 49 -4.24 4.64 4.87
N LEU A 50 -3.84 4.22 3.67
CA LEU A 50 -4.34 4.75 2.40
C LEU A 50 -4.52 3.63 1.39
N GLY A 51 -5.59 3.71 0.60
CA GLY A 51 -5.85 2.80 -0.52
C GLY A 51 -5.20 3.30 -1.81
N HIS A 52 -4.71 2.37 -2.63
CA HIS A 52 -3.95 2.66 -3.84
C HIS A 52 -4.38 1.76 -4.99
N GLU A 53 -4.20 2.24 -6.21
CA GLU A 53 -4.26 1.38 -7.40
C GLU A 53 -2.91 0.74 -7.71
N ALA A 54 -1.84 1.50 -7.49
CA ALA A 54 -0.46 1.01 -7.51
C ALA A 54 0.36 1.85 -6.53
N VAL A 55 1.29 1.20 -5.83
CA VAL A 55 2.16 1.87 -4.85
C VAL A 55 3.50 1.15 -4.77
N SER A 56 4.53 1.88 -4.35
CA SER A 56 5.83 1.33 -3.98
C SER A 56 6.21 1.84 -2.59
N ALA A 57 6.98 1.05 -1.85
CA ALA A 57 7.48 1.42 -0.54
C ALA A 57 8.92 0.92 -0.38
N GLY A 58 9.77 1.74 0.25
CA GLY A 58 11.17 1.40 0.51
C GLY A 58 12.15 2.35 -0.16
N SER A 59 13.37 1.88 -0.41
CA SER A 59 14.39 2.70 -1.07
C SER A 59 14.03 2.95 -2.55
N LYS A 60 14.18 4.19 -3.00
CA LYS A 60 13.84 4.64 -4.37
C LYS A 60 12.35 4.56 -4.71
N ASP A 61 11.50 4.62 -3.68
CA ASP A 61 10.04 4.64 -3.84
C ASP A 61 9.57 5.83 -4.69
N ARG A 62 10.20 7.01 -4.55
CA ARG A 62 9.84 8.20 -5.32
C ARG A 62 9.98 7.99 -6.83
N GLU A 63 11.06 7.38 -7.29
CA GLU A 63 11.25 7.05 -8.70
C GLU A 63 10.23 6.03 -9.19
N ALA A 64 9.96 4.99 -8.39
CA ALA A 64 8.96 3.97 -8.68
C ALA A 64 7.54 4.55 -8.76
N ILE A 65 7.17 5.42 -7.82
CA ILE A 65 5.87 6.12 -7.80
C ILE A 65 5.74 7.01 -9.04
N ASN A 66 6.76 7.78 -9.42
CA ASN A 66 6.73 8.58 -10.64
C ASN A 66 6.55 7.72 -11.91
N PHE A 67 7.09 6.50 -11.94
CA PHE A 67 6.86 5.56 -13.03
C PHE A 67 5.41 5.05 -13.02
N LEU A 68 4.90 4.67 -11.85
CA LEU A 68 3.52 4.20 -11.68
C LEU A 68 2.49 5.27 -12.04
N GLU A 69 2.66 6.50 -11.58
CA GLU A 69 1.77 7.64 -11.90
C GLU A 69 1.63 7.86 -13.41
N LYS A 70 2.70 7.63 -14.18
CA LYS A 70 2.67 7.75 -15.65
C LYS A 70 1.94 6.59 -16.32
N ASN A 71 2.17 5.36 -15.84
CA ASN A 71 1.58 4.16 -16.44
C ASN A 71 0.13 3.92 -16.01
N MET A 72 -0.28 4.44 -14.85
CA MET A 72 -1.62 4.27 -14.28
C MET A 72 -2.51 5.51 -14.42
N LYS A 73 -2.05 6.56 -15.10
CA LYS A 73 -2.72 7.88 -15.19
C LYS A 73 -4.20 7.82 -15.60
N ASP A 74 -4.53 6.92 -16.53
CA ASP A 74 -5.89 6.78 -17.09
C ASP A 74 -6.66 5.60 -16.49
N HIS A 75 -6.21 5.09 -15.33
CA HIS A 75 -6.84 3.95 -14.64
C HIS A 75 -7.06 2.72 -15.55
N PRO A 76 -6.02 2.25 -16.28
CA PRO A 76 -6.19 1.18 -17.24
C PRO A 76 -6.57 -0.14 -16.54
N SER A 77 -7.50 -0.89 -17.13
CA SER A 77 -7.72 -2.29 -16.75
C SER A 77 -6.60 -3.14 -17.36
N LEU A 78 -5.71 -3.64 -16.50
CA LEU A 78 -4.56 -4.45 -16.92
C LEU A 78 -4.92 -5.94 -16.86
N SER A 79 -4.45 -6.72 -17.84
CA SER A 79 -4.43 -8.17 -17.71
C SER A 79 -3.42 -8.59 -16.63
N PHE A 80 -3.47 -9.86 -16.23
CA PHE A 80 -2.51 -10.42 -15.28
C PHE A 80 -1.06 -10.27 -15.77
N GLU A 81 -0.81 -10.60 -17.04
CA GLU A 81 0.52 -10.49 -17.66
C GLU A 81 0.99 -9.04 -17.75
N ALA A 82 0.10 -8.13 -18.15
CA ALA A 82 0.41 -6.71 -18.22
C ALA A 82 0.74 -6.13 -16.84
N THR A 83 0.00 -6.55 -15.80
CA THR A 83 0.25 -6.17 -14.40
C THR A 83 1.64 -6.62 -13.95
N ILE A 84 2.00 -7.88 -14.20
CA ILE A 84 3.33 -8.40 -13.87
C ILE A 84 4.42 -7.61 -14.60
N GLN A 85 4.22 -7.34 -15.89
CA GLN A 85 5.20 -6.63 -16.69
C GLN A 85 5.44 -5.21 -16.13
N VAL A 86 4.38 -4.49 -15.76
CA VAL A 86 4.50 -3.18 -15.12
C VAL A 86 5.25 -3.27 -13.79
N CYS A 87 4.95 -4.27 -12.96
CA CYS A 87 5.63 -4.46 -11.67
C CYS A 87 7.13 -4.77 -11.78
N VAL A 88 7.55 -5.51 -12.82
CA VAL A 88 8.96 -5.89 -13.02
C VAL A 88 9.79 -4.77 -13.66
N LEU A 89 9.16 -3.85 -14.38
CA LEU A 89 9.85 -2.75 -15.07
C LEU A 89 10.19 -1.55 -14.17
N ILE A 90 9.64 -1.54 -12.94
CA ILE A 90 9.90 -0.55 -11.89
C ILE A 90 11.26 -0.81 -11.23
#